data_AF-A0A9D1KYH2-F1
#
_entry.id   AF-A0A9D1KYH2-F1
#
_cell.length_a   1.000
_cell.length_b   1.000
_cell.length_c   1.000
_cell.angle_alpha   90.00
_cell.angle_beta   90.00
_cell.angle_gamma   90.00
#
_symmetry.space_group_name_H-M   'P 1'
#
loop_
_entity.id
_entity.type
_entity.pdbx_description
1 polymer ?
#
loop_
_entity_poly.entity_id
_entity_poly.type
_entity_poly.pdbx_seq_one_letter_code
_entity_poly.pdbx_strand_id
1 'polypeptide(L)'
;MKRIFKWLVRIIFIVILLGIGLTIYSLLAPPEPPATAIHGGYALMKESSRSAYIVRQTEDGNTVEVIPSIIISYAVNNTYIAAKQTEVPASEDVKPDFTTYSYWLIDTASGEVFGPFYNEADFAAKCTELDLSFDEWLGT
;
A
#
# COMPACT_ATOMS: atom_id res chain seq x y z
N MET A 1 17.46 -24.62 51.02
CA MET A 1 17.40 -25.22 49.66
C MET A 1 15.98 -25.40 49.10
N LYS A 2 15.03 -26.05 49.81
CA LYS A 2 13.67 -26.35 49.26
C LYS A 2 12.83 -25.13 48.83
N ARG A 3 13.00 -23.96 49.48
CA ARG A 3 12.26 -22.73 49.11
C ARG A 3 12.75 -22.12 47.80
N ILE A 4 14.06 -22.02 47.59
CA ILE A 4 14.66 -21.45 46.37
C ILE A 4 14.29 -22.29 45.14
N PHE A 5 14.29 -23.62 45.27
CA PHE A 5 13.88 -24.53 44.21
C PHE A 5 12.40 -24.34 43.79
N LYS A 6 11.49 -24.11 44.76
CA LYS A 6 10.07 -23.81 44.46
C LYS A 6 9.89 -22.48 43.73
N TRP A 7 10.71 -21.48 44.03
CA TRP A 7 10.69 -20.20 43.33
C TRP A 7 11.21 -20.32 41.90
N LEU A 8 12.29 -21.06 41.69
CA LEU A 8 12.84 -21.36 40.36
C LEU A 8 11.84 -22.07 39.45
N VAL A 9 11.15 -23.10 39.96
CA VAL A 9 10.12 -23.82 39.19
C VAL A 9 8.95 -22.91 38.79
N ARG A 10 8.53 -21.99 39.66
CA ARG A 10 7.47 -21.02 39.35
C ARG A 10 7.90 -20.01 38.29
N ILE A 11 9.13 -19.52 38.35
CA ILE A 11 9.67 -18.59 37.35
C ILE A 11 9.76 -19.28 35.98
N ILE A 12 10.28 -20.51 35.93
CA ILE A 12 10.36 -21.29 34.69
C ILE A 12 8.96 -21.50 34.09
N PHE A 13 7.97 -21.84 34.93
CA PHE A 13 6.59 -22.04 34.47
C PHE A 13 5.98 -20.75 33.89
N ILE A 14 6.23 -19.59 34.52
CA ILE A 14 5.78 -18.28 34.02
C ILE A 14 6.45 -17.95 32.68
N VAL A 15 7.76 -18.19 32.54
CA VAL A 15 8.49 -17.95 31.29
C VAL A 15 7.97 -18.84 30.16
N ILE A 16 7.65 -20.11 30.44
CA ILE A 16 7.04 -21.02 29.46
C ILE A 16 5.66 -20.52 29.03
N LEU A 17 4.81 -20.11 29.99
CA LEU A 17 3.48 -19.57 29.67
C LEU A 17 3.56 -18.27 28.85
N LEU A 18 4.49 -17.38 29.17
CA LEU A 18 4.77 -16.17 28.37
C LEU A 18 5.26 -16.50 26.96
N GLY A 19 6.16 -17.49 26.83
CA GLY A 19 6.64 -17.95 25.52
C GLY A 19 5.52 -18.51 24.65
N ILE A 20 4.64 -19.34 25.23
CA ILE A 20 3.45 -19.89 24.54
C ILE A 20 2.48 -18.76 24.15
N GLY A 21 2.25 -17.80 25.05
CA GLY A 21 1.41 -16.63 24.78
C GLY A 21 1.91 -15.80 23.61
N LEU A 22 3.23 -15.57 23.52
CA LEU A 22 3.84 -14.82 22.42
C LEU A 22 3.69 -15.55 21.08
N THR A 23 3.91 -16.87 21.07
CA THR A 23 3.75 -17.67 19.84
C THR A 23 2.31 -17.71 19.35
N ILE A 24 1.33 -17.78 20.26
CA ILE A 24 -0.09 -17.75 19.91
C ILE A 24 -0.49 -16.37 19.37
N TYR A 25 0.03 -15.30 19.97
CA TYR A 25 -0.21 -13.93 19.50
C TYR A 25 0.30 -13.72 18.07
N SER A 26 1.52 -14.15 17.76
CA SER A 26 2.08 -14.06 16.40
C SER A 26 1.34 -14.92 15.38
N LEU A 27 0.72 -16.04 15.79
CA LEU A 27 -0.08 -16.91 14.92
C LEU A 27 -1.49 -16.38 14.65
N LEU A 28 -2.03 -15.57 15.56
CA LEU A 28 -3.38 -14.98 15.45
C LEU A 28 -3.36 -13.55 14.91
N ALA A 29 -2.19 -12.93 14.77
CA ALA A 29 -2.06 -11.64 14.13
C ALA A 29 -2.56 -11.76 12.67
N PRO A 30 -3.52 -10.93 12.23
CA PRO A 30 -3.91 -10.91 10.83
C PRO A 30 -2.66 -10.59 9.99
N PRO A 31 -2.48 -11.24 8.83
CA PRO A 31 -1.37 -10.91 7.95
C PRO A 31 -1.49 -9.44 7.55
N GLU A 32 -0.40 -8.69 7.64
CA GLU A 32 -0.37 -7.33 7.11
C GLU A 32 -0.68 -7.39 5.60
N PRO A 33 -1.49 -6.46 5.06
CA PRO A 33 -1.73 -6.42 3.63
C PRO A 33 -0.39 -6.28 2.90
N PRO A 34 -0.17 -7.01 1.79
CA PRO A 34 1.07 -6.91 1.07
C PRO A 34 1.26 -5.48 0.55
N ALA A 35 2.25 -4.80 1.10
CA ALA A 35 2.68 -3.47 0.72
C ALA A 35 3.91 -3.59 -0.18
N THR A 36 3.81 -3.10 -1.41
CA THR A 36 4.95 -3.02 -2.33
C THR A 36 5.46 -1.59 -2.36
N ALA A 37 6.69 -1.37 -1.89
CA ALA A 37 7.32 -0.06 -1.98
C ALA A 37 7.48 0.37 -3.44
N ILE A 38 7.11 1.62 -3.75
CA ILE A 38 7.21 2.19 -5.11
C ILE A 38 8.45 3.10 -5.17
N HIS A 39 8.31 4.32 -4.63
CA HIS A 39 9.36 5.35 -4.60
C HIS A 39 9.00 6.46 -3.61
N GLY A 40 9.99 7.18 -3.07
CA GLY A 40 9.76 8.42 -2.31
C GLY A 40 8.85 8.31 -1.08
N GLY A 41 8.81 7.16 -0.41
CA GLY A 41 7.93 6.92 0.74
C GLY A 41 6.49 6.53 0.40
N TYR A 42 6.23 6.24 -0.89
CA TYR A 42 4.95 5.72 -1.37
C TYR A 42 4.99 4.20 -1.51
N ALA A 43 3.85 3.57 -1.26
CA ALA A 43 3.67 2.13 -1.41
C ALA A 43 2.33 1.82 -2.07
N LEU A 44 2.29 0.73 -2.84
CA LEU A 44 1.07 0.10 -3.32
C LEU A 44 0.58 -0.86 -2.24
N MET A 45 -0.62 -0.63 -1.71
CA MET A 45 -1.33 -1.56 -0.84
C MET A 45 -2.30 -2.38 -1.68
N LYS A 46 -2.14 -3.71 -1.69
CA LYS A 46 -3.04 -4.62 -2.41
C LYS A 46 -3.70 -5.59 -1.45
N GLU A 47 -4.96 -5.36 -1.14
CA GLU A 47 -5.73 -6.24 -0.25
C GLU A 47 -6.45 -7.35 -1.03
N SER A 48 -6.84 -7.07 -2.28
CA SER A 48 -7.50 -8.04 -3.17
C SER A 48 -7.33 -7.67 -4.64
N SER A 49 -7.93 -8.43 -5.55
CA SER A 49 -8.03 -8.05 -6.97
C SER A 49 -8.91 -6.82 -7.23
N ARG A 50 -9.64 -6.35 -6.22
CA ARG A 50 -10.56 -5.20 -6.29
C ARG A 50 -10.22 -4.10 -5.29
N SER A 51 -9.11 -4.23 -4.58
CA SER A 51 -8.62 -3.24 -3.61
C SER A 51 -7.11 -3.15 -3.77
N ALA A 52 -6.71 -2.11 -4.50
CA ALA A 52 -5.32 -1.78 -4.78
C ALA A 52 -5.22 -0.25 -4.83
N TYR A 53 -4.53 0.35 -3.86
CA TYR A 53 -4.46 1.81 -3.67
C TYR A 53 -3.03 2.24 -3.33
N ILE A 54 -2.69 3.49 -3.61
CA ILE A 54 -1.36 4.05 -3.28
C ILE A 54 -1.47 4.85 -2.00
N VAL A 55 -0.56 4.57 -1.08
CA VAL A 55 -0.43 5.26 0.19
C VAL A 55 0.91 5.96 0.31
N ARG A 56 0.98 6.95 1.21
CA ARG A 56 2.22 7.57 1.68
C ARG A 56 2.34 7.40 3.20
N GLN A 57 3.54 7.12 3.68
CA GLN A 57 3.82 7.24 5.11
C GLN A 57 4.06 8.70 5.49
N THR A 58 3.38 9.17 6.52
CA THR A 58 3.64 10.49 7.12
C THR A 58 4.81 10.41 8.10
N GLU A 59 5.37 11.57 8.45
CA GLU A 59 6.45 11.67 9.43
C GLU A 59 6.06 11.08 10.81
N ASP A 60 4.76 11.13 11.13
CA ASP A 60 4.19 10.55 12.36
C ASP A 60 4.05 9.01 12.32
N GLY A 61 4.47 8.37 11.22
CA GLY A 61 4.35 6.92 11.02
C GLY A 61 2.94 6.46 10.61
N ASN A 62 2.03 7.39 10.29
CA ASN A 62 0.70 7.05 9.80
C ASN A 62 0.72 6.79 8.30
N THR A 63 -0.14 5.90 7.83
CA THR A 63 -0.33 5.62 6.41
C THR A 63 -1.55 6.38 5.91
N VAL A 64 -1.39 7.21 4.88
CA VAL A 64 -2.47 7.99 4.28
C VAL A 64 -2.69 7.54 2.84
N GLU A 65 -3.93 7.27 2.48
CA GLU A 65 -4.32 7.00 1.09
C GLU A 65 -4.16 8.27 0.24
N VAL A 66 -3.46 8.14 -0.88
CA VAL A 66 -3.16 9.23 -1.81
C VAL A 66 -3.90 9.04 -3.12
N ILE A 67 -3.93 7.82 -3.64
CA ILE A 67 -4.73 7.47 -4.81
C ILE A 67 -5.65 6.33 -4.43
N PRO A 68 -6.98 6.50 -4.56
CA PRO A 68 -7.95 5.49 -4.20
C PRO A 68 -7.91 4.27 -5.13
N SER A 69 -8.51 3.17 -4.68
CA SER A 69 -8.72 1.99 -5.50
C SER A 69 -9.61 2.24 -6.72
N ILE A 70 -9.54 1.47 -7.81
CA ILE A 70 -8.67 0.30 -8.06
C ILE A 70 -7.53 0.74 -8.99
N ILE A 71 -6.31 0.73 -8.47
CA ILE A 71 -5.11 0.94 -9.29
C ILE A 71 -4.83 -0.36 -10.05
N ILE A 72 -4.68 -0.24 -11.37
CA ILE A 72 -4.43 -1.37 -12.27
C ILE A 72 -2.95 -1.47 -12.61
N SER A 73 -2.31 -0.32 -12.81
CA SER A 73 -0.89 -0.24 -13.09
C SER A 73 -0.31 1.08 -12.62
N TYR A 74 0.99 1.10 -12.40
CA TYR A 74 1.73 2.31 -12.07
C TYR A 74 3.09 2.31 -12.79
N ALA A 75 3.66 3.49 -12.95
CA ALA A 75 4.99 3.69 -13.51
C ALA A 75 5.74 4.73 -12.68
N VAL A 76 7.06 4.65 -12.67
CA VAL A 76 7.93 5.55 -11.92
C VAL A 76 8.94 6.19 -12.86
N ASN A 77 9.10 7.51 -12.77
CA ASN A 77 10.19 8.23 -13.42
C ASN A 77 10.81 9.17 -12.40
N ASN A 78 12.06 8.91 -12.00
CA ASN A 78 12.83 9.73 -11.07
C ASN A 78 12.00 10.08 -9.82
N THR A 79 11.43 11.29 -9.77
CA THR A 79 10.65 11.83 -8.66
C THR A 79 9.14 11.71 -8.84
N TYR A 80 8.64 11.08 -9.91
CA TYR A 80 7.21 11.00 -10.22
C TYR A 80 6.71 9.56 -10.22
N ILE A 81 5.47 9.39 -9.73
CA ILE A 81 4.71 8.15 -9.84
C ILE A 81 3.48 8.45 -10.68
N ALA A 82 3.31 7.75 -11.80
CA ALA A 82 2.06 7.74 -12.55
C ALA A 82 1.26 6.49 -12.19
N ALA A 83 -0.07 6.61 -12.10
CA ALA A 83 -0.95 5.48 -11.85
C ALA A 83 -2.17 5.49 -12.78
N LYS A 84 -2.56 4.30 -13.25
CA LYS A 84 -3.83 4.06 -13.94
C LYS A 84 -4.80 3.44 -12.97
N GLN A 85 -5.97 4.05 -12.85
CA GLN A 85 -7.05 3.64 -11.97
C GLN A 85 -8.29 3.30 -12.81
N THR A 86 -9.06 2.32 -12.35
CA THR A 86 -10.45 2.12 -12.77
C THR A 86 -11.41 2.41 -11.60
N GLU A 87 -12.63 2.80 -11.93
CA GLU A 87 -13.67 3.03 -10.96
C GLU A 87 -14.02 1.74 -10.20
N VAL A 88 -14.23 1.90 -8.90
CA VAL A 88 -14.81 0.86 -8.06
C VAL A 88 -16.32 0.82 -8.35
N PRO A 89 -16.86 -0.30 -8.85
CA PRO A 89 -18.30 -0.42 -9.06
C PRO A 89 -19.07 -0.27 -7.75
N ALA A 90 -20.23 0.40 -7.78
CA ALA A 90 -21.06 0.60 -6.60
C ALA A 90 -21.62 -0.69 -5.97
N SER A 91 -21.64 -1.79 -6.73
CA SER A 91 -22.06 -3.11 -6.26
C SER A 91 -20.95 -4.14 -6.45
N GLU A 92 -20.77 -5.01 -5.46
CA GLU A 92 -19.78 -6.10 -5.48
C GLU A 92 -20.01 -7.09 -6.62
N ASP A 93 -21.28 -7.27 -7.02
CA ASP A 93 -21.68 -8.18 -8.10
C ASP A 93 -21.27 -7.68 -9.51
N VAL A 94 -20.99 -6.38 -9.63
CA VAL A 94 -20.57 -5.76 -10.89
C VAL A 94 -19.06 -5.86 -11.01
N LYS A 95 -18.58 -6.37 -12.15
CA LYS A 95 -17.13 -6.44 -12.44
C LYS A 95 -16.59 -5.03 -12.74
N PRO A 96 -15.36 -4.69 -12.30
CA PRO A 96 -14.74 -3.43 -12.66
C PRO A 96 -14.55 -3.33 -14.18
N ASP A 97 -14.68 -2.11 -14.71
CA ASP A 97 -14.45 -1.84 -16.13
C ASP A 97 -12.96 -1.60 -16.37
N PHE A 98 -12.29 -2.55 -17.01
CA PHE A 98 -10.87 -2.43 -17.40
C PHE A 98 -10.72 -1.88 -18.83
N THR A 99 -11.65 -1.04 -19.29
CA THR A 99 -11.54 -0.34 -20.58
C THR A 99 -11.53 1.16 -20.43
N THR A 100 -12.09 1.67 -19.34
CA THR A 100 -12.09 3.10 -18.99
C THR A 100 -11.13 3.34 -17.83
N TYR A 101 -10.19 4.27 -18.02
CA TYR A 101 -9.17 4.56 -17.02
C TYR A 101 -9.12 6.04 -16.68
N SER A 102 -8.93 6.32 -15.39
CA SER A 102 -8.40 7.59 -14.91
C SER A 102 -6.90 7.48 -14.67
N TYR A 103 -6.20 8.58 -14.87
CA TYR A 103 -4.77 8.68 -14.67
C TYR A 103 -4.47 9.63 -13.52
N TRP A 104 -3.45 9.31 -12.76
CA TRP A 104 -2.95 10.13 -11.66
C TRP A 104 -1.46 10.31 -11.81
N LEU A 105 -0.96 11.43 -11.31
CA LEU A 105 0.46 11.74 -11.25
C LEU A 105 0.80 12.28 -9.87
N ILE A 106 1.81 11.73 -9.23
CA ILE A 106 2.31 12.18 -7.93
C ILE A 106 3.73 12.69 -8.14
N ASP A 107 4.01 13.91 -7.70
CA ASP A 107 5.37 14.36 -7.45
C ASP A 107 5.79 13.91 -6.05
N THR A 108 6.71 12.97 -5.97
CA THR A 108 7.19 12.40 -4.69
C THR A 108 8.10 13.35 -3.92
N ALA A 109 8.67 14.38 -4.56
CA ALA A 109 9.52 15.35 -3.90
C ALA A 109 8.68 16.39 -3.13
N SER A 110 7.64 16.92 -3.77
CA SER A 110 6.72 17.90 -3.14
C SER A 110 5.53 17.26 -2.42
N GLY A 111 5.17 16.03 -2.80
CA GLY A 111 3.96 15.35 -2.38
C GLY A 111 2.70 15.82 -3.12
N GLU A 112 2.84 16.64 -4.17
CA GLU A 112 1.72 17.12 -4.97
C GLU A 112 1.09 15.98 -5.79
N VAL A 113 -0.23 16.00 -5.89
CA VAL A 113 -1.02 15.01 -6.61
C VAL A 113 -1.82 15.71 -7.69
N PHE A 114 -1.63 15.28 -8.93
CA PHE A 114 -2.38 15.74 -10.09
C PHE A 114 -3.35 14.66 -10.56
N GLY A 115 -4.58 15.07 -10.85
CA GLY A 115 -5.63 14.19 -11.35
C GLY A 115 -6.88 14.19 -10.47
N PRO A 116 -7.84 13.28 -10.74
CA PRO A 116 -7.79 12.30 -11.83
C PRO A 116 -7.91 12.95 -13.21
N PHE A 117 -7.10 12.50 -14.17
CA PHE A 117 -7.29 12.79 -15.59
C PHE A 117 -8.13 11.68 -16.20
N TYR A 118 -9.31 12.00 -16.75
CA TYR A 118 -10.27 11.00 -17.24
C TYR A 118 -9.99 10.51 -18.66
N ASN A 119 -8.93 11.01 -19.29
CA ASN A 119 -8.49 10.57 -20.61
C ASN A 119 -6.96 10.66 -20.72
N GLU A 120 -6.41 9.89 -21.65
CA GLU A 120 -4.97 9.80 -21.87
C GLU A 120 -4.38 11.10 -22.44
N ALA A 121 -5.16 11.89 -23.18
CA ALA A 121 -4.69 13.13 -23.79
C ALA A 121 -4.36 14.20 -22.73
N ASP A 122 -5.23 14.39 -21.74
CA ASP A 122 -5.03 15.33 -20.64
C ASP A 122 -3.84 14.92 -19.77
N PHE A 123 -3.71 13.61 -19.51
CA PHE A 123 -2.55 13.06 -18.81
C PHE A 123 -1.25 13.29 -19.59
N ALA A 124 -1.24 12.97 -20.90
CA ALA A 124 -0.07 13.18 -21.75
C ALA A 124 0.30 14.66 -21.88
N ALA A 125 -0.69 15.55 -21.93
CA ALA A 125 -0.47 16.99 -21.90
C ALA A 125 0.23 17.43 -20.60
N LYS A 126 -0.21 16.91 -19.45
CA LYS A 126 0.46 17.20 -18.17
C LYS A 126 1.87 16.62 -18.09
N CYS A 127 2.08 15.40 -18.59
CA CYS A 127 3.42 14.81 -18.69
C CYS A 127 4.33 15.65 -19.60
N THR A 128 3.82 16.17 -20.71
CA THR A 128 4.58 17.04 -21.61
C THR A 128 4.93 18.39 -20.96
N GLU A 129 3.99 18.99 -20.22
CA GLU A 129 4.22 20.22 -19.45
C GLU A 129 5.37 20.05 -18.44
N LEU A 130 5.48 18.86 -17.86
CA LEU A 130 6.47 18.51 -16.83
C LEU A 130 7.71 17.80 -17.38
N ASP A 131 7.83 17.64 -18.71
CA ASP A 131 8.92 16.92 -19.38
C ASP A 131 9.13 15.47 -18.87
N LEU A 132 8.02 14.73 -18.73
CA LEU A 132 7.98 13.36 -18.18
C LEU A 132 7.72 12.32 -19.28
N SER A 133 8.43 11.19 -19.19
CA SER A 133 8.19 9.97 -19.96
C SER A 133 8.11 8.76 -19.02
N PHE A 134 7.22 7.81 -19.30
CA PHE A 134 7.11 6.58 -18.52
C PHE A 134 7.30 5.38 -19.45
N ASP A 135 8.45 4.73 -19.33
CA ASP A 135 8.86 3.68 -20.26
C ASP A 135 8.34 2.28 -19.87
N GLU A 136 8.12 2.04 -18.57
CA GLU A 136 7.68 0.76 -18.04
C GLU A 136 6.50 0.92 -17.07
N TRP A 137 5.40 0.23 -17.37
CA TRP A 137 4.21 0.18 -16.53
C TRP A 137 4.13 -1.18 -15.82
N LEU A 138 4.13 -1.15 -14.49
CA LEU A 138 4.03 -2.32 -13.64
C LEU A 138 2.55 -2.59 -13.33
N GLY A 139 2.10 -3.80 -13.65
CA GLY A 139 0.76 -4.28 -13.31
C GLY A 139 0.64 -4.58 -11.82
N THR A 140 -0.57 -4.39 -11.28
CA THR A 140 -0.87 -4.61 -9.85
C THR A 140 -1.35 -6.00 -9.51
#